data_AF-A0A0P7H0L5-F1
#
_entry.id   AF-A0A0P7H0L5-F1
#
_cell.length_a   1.000
_cell.length_b   1.000
_cell.length_c   1.000
_cell.angle_alpha   90.00
_cell.angle_beta   90.00
_cell.angle_gamma   90.00
#
_symmetry.space_group_name_H-M   'P 1'
#
loop_
_entity.id
_entity.type
_entity.pdbx_description
1 polymer ?
#
loop_
_entity_poly.entity_id
_entity_poly.type
_entity_poly.pdbx_seq_one_letter_code
_entity_poly.pdbx_strand_id
1 'polypeptide(L)'
;MEQALSGGESGRELIEPFLDDLGRVLAPGGQALLLVSSLAGYEAVEELVRDAGFVPEEVRQESYPFETLSILRLTRFTLCGKPSAGEIE
;
A
#
# COMPACT_ATOMS: atom_id res chain seq x y z
N MET A 1 6.42 21.77 11.70
CA MET A 1 5.11 21.23 11.26
C MET A 1 5.13 20.83 9.77
N GLU A 2 6.25 21.02 9.06
CA GLU A 2 6.35 20.78 7.61
C GLU A 2 6.77 19.35 7.25
N GLN A 3 7.33 18.58 8.19
CA GLN A 3 7.81 17.21 7.96
C GLN A 3 6.73 16.13 8.07
N ALA A 4 5.60 16.43 8.73
CA ALA A 4 4.49 15.48 8.91
C ALA A 4 3.58 15.37 7.67
N LEU A 5 3.63 16.36 6.75
CA LEU A 5 2.86 16.35 5.50
C LEU A 5 3.63 15.72 4.32
N SER A 6 4.95 15.54 4.42
CA SER A 6 5.79 15.25 3.25
C SER A 6 6.28 13.81 3.14
N GLY A 7 5.90 12.88 4.01
CA GLY A 7 6.34 11.47 3.90
C GLY A 7 7.87 11.26 3.87
N GLY A 8 8.65 12.14 4.52
CA GLY A 8 10.12 12.23 4.40
C GLY A 8 10.57 13.28 3.37
N GLU A 9 11.86 13.34 3.04
CA GLU A 9 12.38 14.26 2.01
C GLU A 9 11.81 13.96 0.61
N SER A 10 11.29 12.74 0.40
CA SER A 10 10.83 12.24 -0.90
C SER A 10 9.33 11.91 -1.00
N GLY A 11 8.51 12.09 0.04
CA GLY A 11 7.09 11.63 -0.01
C GLY A 11 6.87 10.17 0.40
N ARG A 12 7.92 9.35 0.34
CA ARG A 12 7.81 7.87 0.25
C ARG A 12 8.62 7.11 1.29
N GLU A 13 9.42 7.78 2.12
CA GLU A 13 10.29 7.14 3.10
C GLU A 13 9.49 6.36 4.16
N LEU A 14 8.21 6.70 4.33
CA LEU A 14 7.27 5.98 5.19
C LEU A 14 6.51 4.87 4.48
N ILE A 15 6.49 4.84 3.15
CA ILE A 15 5.69 3.88 2.37
C ILE A 15 6.39 2.52 2.35
N GLU A 16 7.71 2.48 2.12
CA GLU A 16 8.49 1.25 2.12
C GLU A 16 8.39 0.46 3.45
N PRO A 17 8.67 1.06 4.63
CA PRO A 17 8.53 0.33 5.90
C PRO A 17 7.07 -0.03 6.20
N PHE A 18 6.10 0.78 5.78
CA PHE A 18 4.68 0.44 5.90
C PHE A 18 4.32 -0.82 5.09
N LEU A 19 4.81 -0.94 3.84
CA LEU A 19 4.55 -2.10 2.99
C LEU A 19 5.20 -3.38 3.54
N ASP A 20 6.40 -3.28 4.13
CA ASP A 20 7.08 -4.40 4.80
C ASP A 20 6.25 -4.93 5.98
N ASP A 21 5.85 -4.04 6.90
CA ASP A 21 5.01 -4.42 8.03
C ASP A 21 3.63 -4.94 7.57
N LEU A 22 3.07 -4.36 6.51
CA LEU A 22 1.78 -4.77 5.97
C LEU A 22 1.78 -6.25 5.57
N GLY A 23 2.88 -6.73 4.96
CA GLY A 23 3.03 -8.12 4.56
C GLY A 23 2.95 -9.10 5.74
N ARG A 24 3.35 -8.66 6.92
CA ARG A 24 3.34 -9.44 8.17
C ARG A 24 1.99 -9.41 8.88
N VAL A 25 1.29 -8.28 8.87
CA VAL A 25 0.06 -8.08 9.68
C VAL A 25 -1.24 -8.37 8.94
N LEU A 26 -1.23 -8.42 7.61
CA LEU A 26 -2.43 -8.62 6.83
C LEU A 26 -2.89 -10.08 6.89
N ALA A 27 -4.07 -10.32 7.46
CA ALA A 27 -4.72 -11.63 7.43
C ALA A 27 -5.08 -12.05 5.99
N PRO A 28 -5.26 -13.36 5.71
CA PRO A 28 -5.75 -13.82 4.42
C PRO A 28 -7.07 -13.13 4.04
N GLY A 29 -7.14 -12.57 2.83
CA GLY A 29 -8.30 -11.78 2.37
C GLY A 29 -8.40 -10.37 2.96
N GLY A 30 -7.43 -9.94 3.76
CA GLY A 30 -7.35 -8.57 4.26
C GLY A 30 -7.03 -7.56 3.16
N GLN A 31 -7.26 -6.28 3.47
CA GLN A 31 -6.96 -5.16 2.58
C GLN A 31 -6.43 -3.97 3.38
N ALA A 32 -5.60 -3.14 2.75
CA ALA A 32 -5.16 -1.87 3.30
C ALA A 32 -5.57 -0.72 2.38
N LEU A 33 -5.73 0.47 2.94
CA LEU A 33 -5.98 1.70 2.18
C LEU A 33 -4.80 2.64 2.35
N LEU A 34 -4.23 3.08 1.23
CA LEU A 34 -3.12 4.02 1.17
C LEU A 34 -3.57 5.27 0.42
N LEU A 35 -3.47 6.44 1.04
CA LEU A 35 -3.68 7.72 0.37
C LEU A 35 -2.36 8.16 -0.27
N VAL A 36 -2.38 8.45 -1.56
CA VAL A 36 -1.22 8.85 -2.35
C VAL A 36 -1.51 10.18 -3.02
N SER A 37 -0.61 11.15 -2.83
CA SER A 37 -0.61 12.38 -3.62
C SER A 37 0.16 12.19 -4.92
N SER A 38 -0.35 12.75 -6.01
CA SER A 38 0.39 12.90 -7.27
C SER A 38 1.75 13.60 -7.10
N LEU A 39 1.92 14.46 -6.08
CA LEU A 39 3.21 15.10 -5.75
C LEU A 39 4.22 14.10 -5.16
N ALA A 40 3.72 13.09 -4.44
CA ALA A 40 4.51 11.96 -3.99
C ALA A 40 4.71 10.92 -5.10
N GLY A 41 4.39 11.22 -6.37
CA GLY A 41 4.59 10.37 -7.55
C GLY A 41 3.87 9.03 -7.47
N TYR A 42 2.63 9.03 -7.95
CA TYR A 42 1.72 7.88 -7.99
C TYR A 42 2.37 6.62 -8.61
N GLU A 43 3.02 6.76 -9.77
CA GLU A 43 3.61 5.62 -10.49
C GLU A 43 4.68 4.89 -9.65
N ALA A 44 5.55 5.65 -8.98
CA ALA A 44 6.59 5.07 -8.12
C ALA A 44 5.99 4.30 -6.93
N VAL A 45 4.90 4.80 -6.34
CA VAL A 45 4.19 4.10 -5.26
C VAL A 45 3.53 2.82 -5.80
N GLU A 46 2.95 2.88 -6.99
CA GLU A 46 2.33 1.72 -7.62
C GLU A 46 3.35 0.61 -7.91
N GLU A 47 4.57 0.96 -8.34
CA GLU A 47 5.67 0.00 -8.51
C GLU A 47 6.12 -0.58 -7.17
N LEU A 48 6.35 0.24 -6.15
CA LEU A 48 6.73 -0.23 -4.80
C LEU A 48 5.73 -1.23 -4.21
N VAL A 49 4.43 -0.94 -4.37
CA VAL A 49 3.35 -1.84 -3.93
C VAL A 49 3.43 -3.19 -4.65
N ARG A 50 3.68 -3.18 -5.96
CA ARG A 50 3.81 -4.41 -6.76
C ARG A 50 5.05 -5.21 -6.38
N ASP A 51 6.18 -4.55 -6.18
CA ASP A 51 7.43 -5.17 -5.71
C ASP A 51 7.25 -5.81 -4.32
N ALA A 52 6.46 -5.18 -3.44
CA ALA A 52 6.07 -5.74 -2.15
C ALA A 52 5.06 -6.91 -2.25
N GLY A 53 4.64 -7.30 -3.46
CA GLY A 53 3.73 -8.44 -3.70
C GLY A 53 2.26 -8.13 -3.45
N PHE A 54 1.88 -6.85 -3.43
CA PHE A 54 0.50 -6.40 -3.33
C PHE A 54 -0.05 -5.98 -4.70
N VAL A 55 -1.36 -5.97 -4.80
CA VAL A 55 -2.11 -5.52 -5.96
C VAL A 55 -2.74 -4.17 -5.59
N PRO A 56 -2.29 -3.06 -6.19
CA PRO A 56 -2.93 -1.77 -6.03
C PRO A 56 -4.20 -1.71 -6.89
N GLU A 57 -5.27 -1.16 -6.31
CA GLU A 57 -6.48 -0.78 -7.03
C GLU A 57 -6.89 0.63 -6.59
N GLU A 58 -7.09 1.56 -7.53
CA GLU A 58 -7.61 2.88 -7.20
C GLU A 58 -9.10 2.78 -6.84
N VAL A 59 -9.43 3.15 -5.60
CA VAL A 59 -10.81 3.13 -5.09
C VAL A 59 -11.49 4.47 -5.30
N ARG A 60 -10.74 5.56 -5.10
CA ARG A 60 -11.21 6.94 -5.23
C ARG A 60 -10.07 7.86 -5.62
N GLN A 61 -10.42 8.92 -6.33
CA GLN A 61 -9.51 9.98 -6.68
C GLN A 61 -10.25 11.32 -6.55
N GLU A 62 -9.53 12.33 -6.06
CA GLU A 62 -10.05 13.69 -5.97
C GLU A 62 -8.98 14.70 -6.38
N SER A 63 -9.36 15.63 -7.25
CA SER A 63 -8.48 16.67 -7.77
C SER A 63 -8.60 17.96 -6.96
N TYR A 64 -7.46 18.47 -6.52
CA TYR A 64 -7.29 19.73 -5.83
C TYR A 64 -6.47 20.69 -6.72
N PRO A 65 -6.54 22.01 -6.51
CA PRO A 65 -5.91 23.00 -7.40
C PRO A 65 -4.37 22.91 -7.56
N PHE A 66 -3.70 21.98 -6.86
CA PHE A 66 -2.25 21.78 -6.93
C PHE A 66 -1.81 20.30 -6.87
N GLU A 67 -2.74 19.38 -6.68
CA GLU A 67 -2.46 17.95 -6.57
C GLU A 67 -3.71 17.11 -6.78
N THR A 68 -3.51 15.87 -7.19
CA THR A 68 -4.54 14.83 -7.15
C THR A 68 -4.23 13.87 -6.02
N LEU A 69 -5.23 13.59 -5.18
CA LEU A 69 -5.17 12.60 -4.13
C LEU A 69 -5.90 11.34 -4.59
N SER A 70 -5.19 10.21 -4.62
CA SER A 70 -5.72 8.89 -4.97
C SER A 70 -5.69 7.97 -3.76
N ILE A 71 -6.77 7.22 -3.52
CA ILE A 71 -6.82 6.16 -2.51
C ILE A 71 -6.59 4.84 -3.21
N LEU A 72 -5.49 4.18 -2.88
CA LEU A 72 -5.16 2.84 -3.32
C LEU A 72 -5.62 1.81 -2.28
N ARG A 73 -6.39 0.83 -2.73
CA ARG A 73 -6.62 -0.40 -2.01
C ARG A 73 -5.50 -1.38 -2.35
N LEU A 74 -4.81 -1.85 -1.31
CA LEU A 74 -3.77 -2.86 -1.41
C LEU A 74 -4.34 -4.19 -0.97
N THR A 75 -4.31 -5.17 -1.86
CA THR A 75 -4.71 -6.56 -1.56
C THR A 75 -3.59 -7.51 -1.91
N ARG A 76 -3.55 -8.67 -1.27
CA ARG A 76 -2.63 -9.75 -1.64
C ARG A 76 -3.44 -10.88 -2.23
N PHE A 77 -3.05 -11.37 -3.41
CA PHE A 77 -3.61 -12.62 -3.92
C PHE A 77 -3.09 -13.77 -3.05
N THR A 78 -3.87 -14.16 -2.06
CA THR A 78 -3.73 -15.49 -1.46
C THR A 78 -4.47 -16.45 -2.37
N LEU A 79 -3.75 -17.26 -3.13
CA LEU A 79 -4.34 -18.45 -3.75
C LEU A 79 -5.01 -19.24 -2.62
N CYS A 80 -6.29 -19.58 -2.79
CA CYS A 80 -6.99 -20.41 -1.83
C CYS A 80 -6.26 -21.77 -1.75
N GLY A 81 -5.51 -22.00 -0.66
CA GLY A 81 -4.80 -23.25 -0.33
C GLY A 81 -3.35 -23.00 0.08
N LYS A 82 -2.91 -23.35 1.30
CA LYS A 82 -3.26 -24.49 2.16
C LYS A 82 -3.54 -24.03 3.59
N PRO A 83 -4.36 -24.76 4.39
CA PRO A 83 -4.30 -24.61 5.84
C PRO A 83 -2.83 -24.74 6.27
N SER A 84 -2.37 -23.83 7.11
CA SER A 84 -1.10 -23.97 7.82
C SER A 84 -1.05 -25.38 8.37
N ALA A 85 0.05 -26.10 8.14
CA ALA A 85 0.26 -27.47 8.58
C ALA A 85 -0.04 -27.60 10.09
N GLY A 86 -1.30 -27.90 10.39
CA GLY A 86 -1.74 -28.47 11.63
C GLY A 86 -1.54 -29.96 11.46
N GLU A 87 -0.60 -30.46 12.25
CA GLU A 87 -0.34 -31.86 12.54
C GLU A 87 -1.60 -32.72 12.39
N ILE A 88 -1.57 -33.66 11.44
CA ILE A 88 -2.34 -34.88 11.57
C ILE A 88 -1.49 -35.86 12.39
N GLU A 89 -1.60 -35.75 13.71
CA GLU A 89 -1.40 -36.89 14.62
C GLU A 89 -2.61 -36.98 15.56
#